data_AF-A0A800LRB0-F1
#
_entry.id   AF-A0A800LRB0-F1
#
_cell.length_a   1.000
_cell.length_b   1.000
_cell.length_c   1.000
_cell.angle_alpha   90.00
_cell.angle_beta   90.00
_cell.angle_gamma   90.00
#
_symmetry.space_group_name_H-M   'P 1'
#
loop_
_entity.id
_entity.type
_entity.pdbx_description
1 polymer ?
#
loop_
_entity_poly.entity_id
_entity_poly.type
_entity_poly.pdbx_seq_one_letter_code
_entity_poly.pdbx_strand_id
1 'polypeptide(L)'
;DSGADVVFGAGGKTGNGALIEVAGEAGAFCIGVDSDQWYTVPEAHPCLVTSAMKLITPGVSDLILLAAAGNAASGNSYGSVGLAPHHDLDSSVSQEIQDMIIALDAALMDGSQSTGYSFGDE
;
A
#
# COMPACT_ATOMS: atom_id res chain seq x y z
N ASP A 1 -19.46 -16.27 5.62
CA ASP A 1 -18.58 -15.48 6.48
C ASP A 1 -17.58 -16.41 7.15
N SER A 2 -16.32 -16.39 6.71
CA SER A 2 -15.24 -17.14 7.36
C SER A 2 -14.65 -16.37 8.55
N GLY A 3 -15.30 -15.29 8.99
CA GLY A 3 -14.95 -14.51 10.18
C GLY A 3 -13.74 -13.61 9.98
N ALA A 4 -13.52 -13.10 8.77
CA ALA A 4 -12.43 -12.18 8.50
C ALA A 4 -12.87 -10.74 8.83
N ASP A 5 -12.23 -10.13 9.82
CA ASP A 5 -12.52 -8.75 10.22
C ASP A 5 -11.79 -7.71 9.34
N VAL A 6 -10.71 -8.13 8.65
CA VAL A 6 -9.90 -7.27 7.78
C VAL A 6 -9.48 -8.03 6.51
N VAL A 7 -9.63 -7.40 5.35
CA VAL A 7 -9.18 -7.95 4.06
C VAL A 7 -8.16 -7.04 3.38
N PHE A 8 -7.02 -7.62 2.99
CA PHE A 8 -6.01 -6.94 2.19
C PHE A 8 -6.17 -7.25 0.70
N GLY A 9 -6.65 -6.28 -0.08
CA GLY A 9 -7.06 -6.43 -1.49
C GLY A 9 -5.92 -6.44 -2.50
N ALA A 10 -4.87 -7.24 -2.30
CA ALA A 10 -3.66 -7.26 -3.14
C ALA A 10 -3.81 -8.01 -4.48
N GLY A 11 -4.91 -7.79 -5.22
CA GLY A 11 -5.26 -8.53 -6.44
C GLY A 11 -5.46 -7.65 -7.68
N GLY A 12 -4.96 -6.41 -7.70
CA GLY A 12 -5.26 -5.44 -8.76
C GLY A 12 -6.78 -5.25 -8.90
N LYS A 13 -7.32 -5.34 -10.13
CA LYS A 13 -8.78 -5.23 -10.35
C LYS A 13 -9.59 -6.32 -9.64
N THR A 14 -9.04 -7.52 -9.46
CA THR A 14 -9.69 -8.55 -8.63
C THR A 14 -9.71 -8.13 -7.17
N GLY A 15 -8.65 -7.46 -6.71
CA GLY A 15 -8.58 -6.81 -5.40
C GLY A 15 -9.68 -5.78 -5.21
N ASN A 16 -9.96 -4.94 -6.22
CA ASN A 16 -11.06 -3.97 -6.15
C ASN A 16 -12.40 -4.67 -5.87
N GLY A 17 -12.68 -5.80 -6.52
CA GLY A 17 -13.89 -6.59 -6.25
C GLY A 17 -13.95 -7.08 -4.80
N ALA A 18 -12.83 -7.50 -4.23
CA ALA A 18 -12.75 -7.90 -2.82
C ALA A 18 -12.99 -6.72 -1.86
N LEU A 19 -12.43 -5.54 -2.14
CA LEU A 19 -12.66 -4.34 -1.33
C LEU A 19 -14.14 -3.91 -1.35
N ILE A 20 -14.76 -3.95 -2.53
CA ILE A 20 -16.17 -3.60 -2.71
C ILE A 20 -17.08 -4.56 -1.97
N GLU A 21 -16.79 -5.86 -2.01
CA GLU A 21 -17.54 -6.86 -1.26
C GLU A 21 -17.46 -6.59 0.25
N VAL A 22 -16.26 -6.32 0.75
CA VAL A 22 -16.03 -6.06 2.19
C VAL A 22 -16.72 -4.76 2.64
N ALA A 23 -16.83 -3.75 1.78
CA ALA A 23 -17.57 -2.53 2.08
C ALA A 23 -19.08 -2.79 2.30
N GLY A 24 -19.61 -3.92 1.82
CA GLY A 24 -20.97 -4.38 2.10
C GLY A 24 -21.14 -5.07 3.46
N GLU A 25 -20.04 -5.44 4.12
CA GLU A 25 -20.03 -6.17 5.38
C GLU A 25 -19.81 -5.23 6.57
N ALA A 26 -20.84 -5.07 7.40
CA ALA A 26 -20.82 -4.14 8.51
C ALA A 26 -19.76 -4.54 9.55
N GLY A 27 -18.86 -3.60 9.86
CA GLY A 27 -17.80 -3.79 10.86
C GLY A 27 -16.53 -4.43 10.32
N ALA A 28 -16.48 -4.79 9.03
CA ALA A 28 -15.27 -5.28 8.39
C ALA A 28 -14.44 -4.11 7.83
N PHE A 29 -13.12 -4.26 7.89
CA PHE A 29 -12.16 -3.30 7.35
C PHE A 29 -11.45 -3.86 6.12
N CYS A 30 -10.91 -2.96 5.30
CA CYS A 30 -10.17 -3.34 4.11
C CYS A 30 -8.93 -2.45 3.93
N ILE A 31 -7.89 -3.03 3.31
CA ILE A 31 -6.63 -2.36 3.00
C ILE A 31 -6.40 -2.47 1.49
N GLY A 32 -6.19 -1.34 0.83
CA GLY A 32 -5.91 -1.25 -0.60
C GLY A 32 -4.43 -1.40 -0.97
N VAL A 33 -4.12 -1.38 -2.27
CA VAL A 33 -2.76 -1.48 -2.82
C VAL A 33 -2.51 -0.55 -4.00
N ASP A 34 -1.23 -0.46 -4.40
CA ASP A 34 -0.70 0.17 -5.61
C ASP A 34 -0.80 1.70 -5.60
N SER A 35 -2.00 2.25 -5.44
CA SER A 35 -2.26 3.69 -5.31
C SER A 35 -3.11 3.94 -4.08
N ASP A 36 -3.33 5.20 -3.71
CA ASP A 36 -4.37 5.52 -2.73
C ASP A 36 -5.75 5.18 -3.34
N GLN A 37 -6.28 4.01 -2.96
CA GLN A 37 -7.53 3.50 -3.52
C GLN A 37 -8.76 4.27 -3.04
N TRP A 38 -8.60 5.21 -2.11
CA TRP A 38 -9.62 6.21 -1.81
C TRP A 38 -10.04 6.98 -3.06
N TYR A 39 -9.09 7.32 -3.95
CA TYR A 39 -9.39 8.09 -5.15
C TYR A 39 -9.77 7.23 -6.35
N THR A 40 -9.59 5.90 -6.28
CA THR A 40 -9.77 5.01 -7.44
C THR A 40 -10.84 3.93 -7.24
N VAL A 41 -11.27 3.67 -6.00
CA VAL A 41 -12.31 2.70 -5.62
C VAL A 41 -13.22 3.33 -4.56
N PRO A 42 -14.04 4.34 -4.91
CA PRO A 42 -14.89 5.04 -3.95
C PRO A 42 -15.91 4.13 -3.25
N GLU A 43 -16.30 3.04 -3.90
CA GLU A 43 -17.19 2.03 -3.33
C GLU A 43 -16.58 1.33 -2.10
N ALA A 44 -15.26 1.38 -1.93
CA ALA A 44 -14.56 0.79 -0.78
C ALA A 44 -14.43 1.75 0.42
N HIS A 45 -14.80 3.03 0.30
CA HIS A 45 -14.68 4.03 1.37
C HIS A 45 -15.18 3.56 2.75
N PRO A 46 -16.32 2.84 2.87
CA PRO A 46 -16.83 2.40 4.17
C PRO A 46 -15.87 1.47 4.94
N CYS A 47 -15.04 0.70 4.26
CA CYS A 47 -14.09 -0.24 4.89
C CYS A 47 -12.63 0.21 4.80
N LEU A 48 -12.28 1.13 3.90
CA LEU A 48 -10.90 1.37 3.49
C LEU A 48 -10.09 2.13 4.56
N VAL A 49 -9.30 1.39 5.34
CA VAL A 49 -8.47 1.95 6.42
C VAL A 49 -7.21 2.63 5.88
N THR A 50 -6.64 2.16 4.77
CA THR A 50 -5.46 2.74 4.11
C THR A 50 -5.18 1.98 2.81
N SER A 51 -4.17 2.39 2.05
CA SER A 51 -3.61 1.63 0.93
C SER A 51 -2.09 1.49 1.05
N ALA A 52 -1.58 0.27 0.87
CA ALA A 52 -0.15 -0.02 0.71
C ALA A 52 0.30 0.37 -0.70
N MET A 53 0.79 1.60 -0.85
CA MET A 53 1.09 2.19 -2.15
C MET A 53 2.43 1.72 -2.69
N LYS A 54 2.44 1.43 -3.99
CA LYS A 54 3.68 1.29 -4.78
C LYS A 54 3.83 2.61 -5.55
N LEU A 55 4.92 3.34 -5.33
CA LEU A 55 5.12 4.64 -5.96
C LEU A 55 5.59 4.49 -7.42
N ILE A 56 4.76 3.82 -8.23
CA ILE A 56 4.99 3.46 -9.62
C ILE A 56 5.13 4.72 -10.47
N THR A 57 4.24 5.71 -10.29
CA THR A 57 4.26 6.94 -11.08
C THR A 57 5.59 7.69 -10.99
N PRO A 58 6.09 8.08 -9.80
CA PRO A 58 7.40 8.73 -9.73
C PRO A 58 8.53 7.78 -10.16
N GLY A 59 8.50 6.49 -9.78
CA GLY A 59 9.54 5.54 -10.17
C GLY A 59 9.70 5.37 -11.68
N VAL A 60 8.58 5.25 -12.42
CA VAL A 60 8.61 5.14 -13.88
C VAL A 60 8.96 6.49 -14.53
N SER A 61 8.47 7.59 -13.99
CA SER A 61 8.81 8.94 -14.46
C SER A 61 10.32 9.18 -14.41
N ASP A 62 10.96 8.85 -13.30
CA ASP A 62 12.40 9.01 -13.10
C ASP A 62 13.20 8.17 -14.10
N LEU A 63 12.79 6.92 -14.34
CA LEU A 63 13.44 6.04 -15.32
C LEU A 63 13.31 6.58 -16.75
N ILE A 64 12.15 7.12 -17.13
CA ILE A 64 11.94 7.74 -18.45
C ILE A 64 12.86 8.96 -18.61
N LEU A 65 12.97 9.80 -17.57
CA LEU A 65 13.84 10.98 -17.60
C LEU A 65 15.32 10.60 -17.71
N LEU A 66 15.77 9.57 -16.99
CA LEU A 66 17.13 9.03 -17.11
C LEU A 66 17.41 8.51 -18.52
N ALA A 67 16.47 7.76 -19.10
CA ALA A 67 16.61 7.26 -20.47
C ALA A 67 16.66 8.40 -21.49
N ALA A 68 15.80 9.40 -21.36
CA ALA A 68 15.78 10.57 -22.24
C ALA A 68 17.08 11.38 -22.15
N ALA A 69 17.72 11.43 -20.98
CA ALA A 69 19.02 12.06 -20.77
C ALA A 69 20.22 11.21 -21.21
N GLY A 70 20.01 9.99 -21.70
CA GLY A 70 21.08 9.06 -22.06
C GLY A 70 21.79 8.41 -20.87
N ASN A 71 21.20 8.49 -19.67
CA ASN A 71 21.75 8.02 -18.39
C ASN A 71 21.02 6.78 -17.85
N ALA A 72 20.29 6.04 -18.68
CA ALA A 72 19.61 4.82 -18.24
C ALA A 72 20.64 3.77 -17.79
N ALA A 73 20.45 3.25 -16.58
CA ALA A 73 21.22 2.11 -16.07
C ALA A 73 20.61 0.80 -16.56
N SER A 74 21.45 -0.20 -16.85
CA SER A 74 21.02 -1.57 -17.08
C SER A 74 20.72 -2.29 -15.76
N GLY A 75 19.76 -3.21 -15.77
CA GLY A 75 19.43 -4.04 -14.61
C GLY A 75 18.18 -3.56 -13.86
N ASN A 76 18.03 -4.04 -12.62
CA ASN A 76 16.85 -3.75 -11.81
C ASN A 76 16.92 -2.34 -11.22
N SER A 77 15.77 -1.67 -11.21
CA SER A 77 15.55 -0.41 -10.50
C SER A 77 14.50 -0.65 -9.42
N TYR A 78 14.77 -0.17 -8.22
CA TYR A 78 13.87 -0.33 -7.07
C TYR A 78 13.15 0.98 -6.81
N GLY A 79 11.81 0.90 -6.84
CA GLY A 79 10.95 2.04 -6.53
C GLY A 79 10.71 2.18 -5.03
N SER A 80 10.10 3.30 -4.66
CA SER A 80 9.67 3.55 -3.29
C SER A 80 8.25 3.03 -3.04
N VAL A 81 7.93 2.87 -1.76
CA VAL A 81 6.59 2.50 -1.28
C VAL A 81 6.07 3.61 -0.36
N GLY A 82 4.78 3.55 -0.02
CA GLY A 82 4.20 4.44 0.97
C GLY A 82 2.91 3.88 1.55
N LEU A 83 2.40 4.54 2.58
CA LEU A 83 1.13 4.23 3.20
C LEU A 83 0.19 5.42 3.02
N ALA A 84 -1.03 5.18 2.53
CA ALA A 84 -2.01 6.24 2.36
C ALA A 84 -2.59 6.69 3.72
N PRO A 85 -3.17 7.90 3.83
CA PRO A 85 -3.90 8.32 5.01
C PRO A 85 -5.05 7.37 5.37
N HIS A 86 -5.56 7.49 6.60
CA HIS A 86 -6.70 6.71 7.07
C HIS A 86 -8.07 7.26 6.67
N HIS A 87 -8.08 8.44 6.04
CA HIS A 87 -9.28 9.11 5.50
C HIS A 87 -10.42 9.15 6.53
N ASP A 88 -11.61 8.68 6.18
CA ASP A 88 -12.80 8.70 7.04
C ASP A 88 -12.66 7.79 8.29
N LEU A 89 -11.69 6.88 8.30
CA LEU A 89 -11.45 5.94 9.39
C LEU A 89 -10.28 6.34 10.29
N ASP A 90 -9.75 7.57 10.15
CA ASP A 90 -8.62 8.06 10.96
C ASP A 90 -8.88 7.96 12.47
N SER A 91 -10.07 8.33 12.92
CA SER A 91 -10.46 8.20 14.32
C SER A 91 -10.60 6.75 14.82
N SER A 92 -10.69 5.78 13.91
CA SER A 92 -10.76 4.36 14.22
C SER A 92 -9.37 3.75 14.42
N VAL A 93 -8.30 4.45 14.01
CA VAL A 93 -6.92 4.00 14.20
C VAL A 93 -6.33 4.66 15.44
N SER A 94 -6.09 3.87 16.48
CA SER A 94 -5.59 4.39 17.76
C SER A 94 -4.18 4.99 17.60
N GLN A 95 -3.85 5.94 18.49
CA GLN A 95 -2.51 6.53 18.54
C GLN A 95 -1.42 5.45 18.68
N GLU A 96 -1.68 4.39 19.46
CA GLU A 96 -0.77 3.26 19.60
C GLU A 96 -0.45 2.58 18.25
N ILE A 97 -1.46 2.39 17.39
CA ILE A 97 -1.25 1.82 16.05
C ILE A 97 -0.46 2.79 15.17
N GLN A 98 -0.77 4.09 15.23
CA GLN A 98 -0.03 5.09 14.47
C GLN A 98 1.45 5.15 14.90
N ASP A 99 1.71 5.11 16.19
CA ASP A 99 3.07 5.10 16.75
C ASP A 99 3.81 3.81 16.34
N MET A 100 3.13 2.65 16.33
CA MET A 100 3.69 1.40 15.82
C MET A 100 4.06 1.50 14.33
N ILE A 101 3.21 2.10 13.50
CA ILE A 101 3.49 2.31 12.07
C ILE A 101 4.72 3.19 11.88
N ILE A 102 4.81 4.31 12.61
CA ILE A 102 5.95 5.23 12.54
C ILE A 102 7.25 4.54 12.98
N ALA A 103 7.22 3.80 14.08
CA ALA A 103 8.38 3.08 14.57
C ALA A 103 8.82 1.98 13.60
N LEU A 104 7.86 1.26 13.00
CA LEU A 104 8.15 0.20 12.03
C LEU A 104 8.73 0.76 10.73
N ASP A 105 8.22 1.88 10.22
CA ASP A 105 8.77 2.55 9.05
C ASP A 105 10.22 2.97 9.29
N ALA A 106 10.51 3.60 10.43
CA ALA A 106 11.88 3.95 10.81
C ALA A 106 12.81 2.72 10.89
N ALA A 107 12.35 1.64 11.51
CA ALA A 107 13.12 0.41 11.65
C ALA A 107 13.35 -0.32 10.31
N LEU A 108 12.39 -0.25 9.38
CA LEU A 108 12.55 -0.77 8.02
C LEU A 108 13.55 0.07 7.21
N MET A 109 13.53 1.40 7.38
CA MET A 109 14.43 2.31 6.67
C MET A 109 15.87 2.26 7.18
N ASP A 110 16.08 2.07 8.49
CA ASP A 110 17.42 1.93 9.08
C ASP A 110 17.96 0.48 9.05
N GLY A 111 17.13 -0.48 8.62
CA GLY A 111 17.48 -1.88 8.46
C GLY A 111 17.52 -2.70 9.76
N SER A 112 17.11 -2.13 10.89
CA SER A 112 16.95 -2.85 12.15
C SER A 112 15.79 -3.85 12.14
N GLN A 113 14.81 -3.63 11.25
CA GLN A 113 13.73 -4.57 10.96
C GLN A 113 13.89 -5.15 9.53
N SER A 114 13.77 -6.47 9.42
CA SER A 114 13.70 -7.17 8.12
C SER A 114 12.25 -7.56 7.80
N THR A 115 11.88 -7.49 6.53
CA THR A 115 10.61 -8.01 6.00
C THR A 115 10.62 -9.53 5.84
N GLY A 116 11.78 -10.18 5.95
CA GLY A 116 11.96 -11.60 5.65
C GLY A 116 12.02 -11.92 4.14
N TYR A 117 11.97 -10.91 3.28
CA TYR A 117 12.12 -11.04 1.82
C TYR A 117 13.50 -10.54 1.38
N SER A 118 14.25 -11.34 0.63
CA SER A 118 15.50 -10.92 -0.03
C SER A 118 15.25 -10.58 -1.49
N PHE A 119 15.85 -9.48 -1.96
CA PHE A 119 15.81 -9.12 -3.37
C PHE A 119 16.92 -9.85 -4.13
N GLY A 120 16.57 -10.65 -5.13
CA GLY A 120 17.54 -11.14 -6.12
C GLY A 120 18.14 -12.54 -5.90
N ASP A 121 17.56 -13.39 -5.04
CA ASP A 121 17.92 -14.81 -4.91
C ASP A 121 17.01 -15.74 -5.76
N GLU A 122 16.81 -15.41 -7.04
CA GLU A 122 16.31 -16.34 -8.06
C GLU A 122 17.35 -16.59 -9.15
#